data_AF-A0A2N3LJS2-F1
#
_entry.id   AF-A0A2N3LJS2-F1
#
_cell.length_a   1.000
_cell.length_b   1.000
_cell.length_c   1.000
_cell.angle_alpha   90.00
_cell.angle_beta   90.00
_cell.angle_gamma   90.00
#
_symmetry.space_group_name_H-M   'P 1'
#
loop_
_entity.id
_entity.type
_entity.pdbx_description
1 polymer ?
#
loop_
_entity_poly.entity_id
_entity_poly.type
_entity_poly.pdbx_seq_one_letter_code
_entity_poly.pdbx_strand_id
1 'polypeptide(L)'
;MAAEQLEMFEPVDEKEVRREVARHLREYKALKVQIENINERSAAGVKNLYPSLRKISPENELKVRQMERTLLNSLNDEEREVIERKYLSNKREKDISIYTDLGYDKDRFYDIQRSAISLIATALGII
;
A
#
# COMPACT_ATOMS: atom_id res chain seq x y z
N MET A 1 -25.20 -7.42 -36.14
CA MET A 1 -24.38 -8.38 -35.35
C MET A 1 -23.02 -7.72 -35.11
N ALA A 2 -22.87 -7.00 -33.99
CA ALA A 2 -21.60 -6.58 -33.37
C ALA A 2 -21.90 -5.47 -32.34
N ALA A 3 -22.40 -5.85 -31.16
CA ALA A 3 -22.48 -4.95 -30.01
C ALA A 3 -22.49 -5.74 -28.68
N GLU A 4 -21.81 -6.88 -28.63
CA GLU A 4 -21.68 -7.69 -27.41
C GLU A 4 -20.20 -8.03 -27.21
N GLN A 5 -19.39 -7.02 -26.91
CA GLN A 5 -18.08 -7.22 -26.28
C GLN A 5 -17.47 -5.89 -25.81
N LEU A 6 -18.10 -5.26 -24.82
CA LEU A 6 -17.46 -4.18 -24.05
C LEU A 6 -18.01 -4.05 -22.62
N GLU A 7 -18.48 -5.16 -22.06
CA GLU A 7 -18.72 -5.31 -20.62
C GLU A 7 -18.08 -6.63 -20.19
N MET A 8 -16.79 -6.63 -19.87
CA MET A 8 -16.10 -7.84 -19.42
C MET A 8 -15.54 -7.76 -18.00
N PHE A 9 -15.94 -6.76 -17.22
CA PHE A 9 -15.64 -6.68 -15.80
C PHE A 9 -16.85 -6.14 -15.05
N GLU A 10 -17.23 -6.80 -13.96
CA GLU A 10 -18.21 -6.24 -13.03
C GLU A 10 -17.69 -4.90 -12.50
N PRO A 11 -18.58 -3.91 -12.29
CA PRO A 11 -18.16 -2.64 -11.70
C PRO A 11 -17.53 -2.90 -10.33
N VAL A 12 -16.24 -2.60 -10.22
CA VAL A 12 -15.49 -2.78 -8.98
C VAL A 12 -15.89 -1.72 -7.97
N ASP A 13 -16.23 -2.13 -6.74
CA ASP A 13 -16.49 -1.18 -5.64
C ASP A 13 -15.20 -0.48 -5.23
N GLU A 14 -15.03 0.76 -5.65
CA GLU A 14 -13.86 1.58 -5.34
C GLU A 14 -13.65 1.80 -3.84
N LYS A 15 -14.74 1.80 -3.05
CA LYS A 15 -14.66 1.92 -1.60
C LYS A 15 -14.04 0.66 -1.01
N GLU A 16 -14.38 -0.49 -1.55
CA GLU A 16 -13.76 -1.77 -1.21
C GLU A 16 -12.29 -1.80 -1.63
N VAL A 17 -11.97 -1.43 -2.87
CA VAL A 17 -10.57 -1.34 -3.35
C VAL A 17 -9.73 -0.44 -2.44
N ARG A 18 -10.22 0.76 -2.13
CA ARG A 18 -9.55 1.69 -1.23
C ARG A 18 -9.34 1.08 0.16
N ARG A 19 -10.33 0.37 0.69
CA ARG A 19 -10.25 -0.29 2.01
C ARG A 19 -9.17 -1.37 2.00
N GLU A 20 -9.14 -2.21 0.98
CA GLU A 20 -8.18 -3.31 0.85
C GLU A 20 -6.75 -2.78 0.67
N VAL A 21 -6.55 -1.81 -0.23
CA VAL A 21 -5.25 -1.15 -0.43
C VAL A 21 -4.77 -0.48 0.86
N ALA A 22 -5.63 0.28 1.54
CA ALA A 22 -5.28 0.94 2.80
C ALA A 22 -4.96 -0.05 3.93
N ARG A 23 -5.54 -1.26 3.92
CA ARG A 23 -5.17 -2.33 4.85
C ARG A 23 -3.77 -2.84 4.54
N HIS A 24 -3.46 -3.15 3.29
CA HIS A 24 -2.16 -3.68 2.89
C HIS A 24 -1.02 -2.66 3.05
N LEU A 25 -1.25 -1.37 2.81
CA LEU A 25 -0.26 -0.32 3.10
C LEU A 25 0.09 -0.24 4.60
N ARG A 26 -0.89 -0.41 5.49
CA ARG A 26 -0.65 -0.44 6.94
C ARG A 26 0.07 -1.71 7.38
N GLU A 27 -0.34 -2.86 6.83
CA GLU A 27 0.31 -4.16 7.07
C GLU A 27 1.78 -4.12 6.61
N TYR A 28 2.05 -3.53 5.45
CA TYR A 28 3.38 -3.36 4.88
C TYR A 28 4.37 -2.72 5.88
N LYS A 29 3.97 -1.64 6.57
CA LYS A 29 4.83 -1.00 7.59
C LYS A 29 5.27 -1.97 8.68
N ALA A 30 4.34 -2.77 9.18
CA ALA A 30 4.60 -3.74 10.24
C ALA A 30 5.46 -4.91 9.72
N LEU A 31 5.18 -5.39 8.50
CA LEU A 31 5.95 -6.48 7.89
C LEU A 31 7.39 -6.06 7.57
N LYS A 32 7.61 -4.82 7.12
CA LYS A 32 8.96 -4.29 6.88
C LYS A 32 9.81 -4.32 8.14
N VAL A 33 9.28 -3.79 9.25
CA VAL A 33 9.94 -3.83 10.56
C VAL A 33 10.12 -5.28 11.05
N GLN A 34 9.15 -6.17 10.80
CA GLN A 34 9.28 -7.58 11.14
C GLN A 34 10.48 -8.23 10.44
N ILE A 35 10.70 -7.95 9.16
CA ILE A 35 11.84 -8.48 8.40
C ILE A 35 13.16 -7.95 8.94
N GLU A 36 13.26 -6.65 9.20
CA GLU A 36 14.44 -6.04 9.84
C GLU A 36 14.76 -6.72 11.18
N ASN A 37 13.76 -6.89 12.04
CA ASN A 37 13.90 -7.58 13.32
C ASN A 37 14.30 -9.07 13.18
N ILE A 38 13.87 -9.76 12.12
CA ILE A 38 14.31 -11.15 11.83
C ILE A 38 15.79 -11.15 11.44
N ASN A 39 16.21 -10.23 10.58
CA ASN A 39 17.57 -10.13 10.09
C ASN A 39 18.54 -9.79 11.24
N GLU A 40 18.20 -8.84 12.10
CA GLU A 40 18.98 -8.47 13.29
C GLU A 40 19.16 -9.66 14.24
N ARG A 41 18.08 -10.39 14.53
CA ARG A 41 18.12 -11.59 15.37
C ARG A 41 18.98 -12.70 14.77
N SER A 42 18.87 -12.91 13.46
CA SER A 42 19.67 -13.89 12.74
C SER A 42 21.16 -13.53 12.79
N ALA A 43 21.50 -12.25 12.58
CA ALA A 43 22.87 -11.75 12.66
C ALA A 43 23.47 -11.86 14.07
N ALA A 44 22.66 -11.64 15.10
CA ALA A 44 23.06 -11.79 16.50
C ALA A 44 23.08 -13.26 16.99
N GLY A 45 22.63 -14.23 16.18
CA GLY A 45 22.50 -15.63 16.59
C GLY A 45 21.41 -15.88 17.65
N VAL A 46 20.54 -14.90 17.90
CA VAL A 46 19.50 -14.97 18.93
C VAL A 46 18.23 -15.59 18.34
N LYS A 47 17.86 -16.76 18.85
CA LYS A 47 16.57 -17.40 18.54
C LYS A 47 15.55 -17.05 19.63
N ASN A 48 14.29 -16.86 19.23
CA ASN A 48 13.15 -16.69 20.15
C ASN A 48 13.26 -15.49 21.11
N LEU A 49 13.78 -14.34 20.65
CA LEU A 49 13.83 -13.10 21.46
C LEU A 49 12.45 -12.70 22.03
N TYR A 50 11.38 -12.97 21.28
CA TYR A 50 10.00 -12.79 21.69
C TYR A 50 9.20 -14.08 21.43
N PRO A 51 8.19 -14.40 22.25
CA PRO A 51 7.31 -15.54 22.01
C PRO A 51 6.49 -15.31 20.73
N SER A 52 6.43 -16.32 19.86
CA SER A 52 5.65 -16.27 18.62
C SER A 52 4.34 -17.05 18.78
N LEU A 53 3.21 -16.34 18.81
CA LEU A 53 1.88 -16.97 18.89
C LEU A 53 1.43 -17.59 17.56
N ARG A 54 2.10 -17.23 16.46
CA ARG A 54 1.87 -17.76 15.10
C ARG A 54 3.21 -17.99 14.41
N LYS A 55 3.25 -18.89 13.43
CA LYS A 55 4.44 -19.04 12.58
C LYS A 55 4.59 -17.81 11.69
N ILE A 56 5.82 -17.34 11.52
CA ILE A 56 6.14 -16.31 10.54
C ILE A 56 5.99 -16.95 9.16
N SER A 57 5.18 -16.35 8.29
CA SER A 57 4.97 -16.85 6.93
C SER A 57 6.06 -16.32 6.00
N PRO A 58 6.69 -17.15 5.16
CA PRO A 58 7.56 -16.68 4.06
C PRO A 58 6.84 -15.71 3.12
N GLU A 59 5.50 -15.78 3.05
CA GLU A 59 4.68 -14.87 2.24
C GLU A 59 4.79 -13.41 2.71
N ASN A 60 5.12 -13.16 3.99
CA ASN A 60 5.29 -11.80 4.51
C ASN A 60 6.43 -11.06 3.80
N GLU A 61 7.51 -11.77 3.49
CA GLU A 61 8.64 -11.21 2.74
C GLU A 61 8.26 -10.93 1.27
N LEU A 62 7.42 -11.79 0.68
CA LEU A 62 6.89 -11.57 -0.66
C LEU A 62 5.97 -10.34 -0.69
N LYS A 63 5.07 -10.19 0.29
CA LYS A 63 4.19 -9.03 0.43
C LYS A 63 5.00 -7.73 0.51
N VAL A 64 6.05 -7.69 1.31
CA VAL A 64 6.92 -6.51 1.44
C VAL A 64 7.62 -6.20 0.11
N ARG A 65 8.25 -7.19 -0.52
CA ARG A 65 8.94 -6.98 -1.80
C ARG A 65 8.01 -6.54 -2.92
N GLN A 66 6.80 -7.10 -2.99
CA GLN A 66 5.81 -6.69 -3.99
C GLN A 66 5.33 -5.26 -3.73
N MET A 67 4.99 -4.92 -2.49
CA MET A 67 4.57 -3.55 -2.14
C MET A 67 5.67 -2.53 -2.43
N GLU A 68 6.94 -2.80 -2.08
CA GLU A 68 8.06 -1.90 -2.39
C GLU A 68 8.22 -1.68 -3.88
N ARG A 69 8.15 -2.75 -4.67
CA ARG A 69 8.21 -2.66 -6.13
C ARG A 69 7.03 -1.87 -6.70
N THR A 70 5.82 -2.07 -6.18
CA THR A 70 4.62 -1.32 -6.59
C THR A 70 4.75 0.16 -6.28
N LEU A 71 5.13 0.52 -5.05
CA LEU A 71 5.32 1.92 -4.65
C LEU A 71 6.41 2.62 -5.50
N LEU A 72 7.47 1.90 -5.86
CA LEU A 72 8.60 2.44 -6.62
C LEU A 72 8.32 2.55 -8.13
N ASN A 73 7.62 1.58 -8.73
CA ASN A 73 7.55 1.46 -10.19
C ASN A 73 6.16 1.74 -10.77
N SER A 74 5.09 1.68 -9.96
CA SER A 74 3.72 1.86 -10.45
C SER A 74 3.17 3.25 -10.20
N LEU A 75 3.81 4.06 -9.35
CA LEU A 75 3.38 5.40 -8.99
C LEU A 75 4.36 6.44 -9.49
N ASN A 76 3.84 7.56 -9.98
CA ASN A 76 4.64 8.77 -10.18
C ASN A 76 4.95 9.47 -8.84
N ASP A 77 5.77 10.52 -8.87
CA ASP A 77 6.22 11.20 -7.65
C ASP A 77 5.06 11.86 -6.87
N GLU A 78 4.08 12.46 -7.55
CA GLU A 78 2.91 13.07 -6.89
C GLU A 78 2.03 12.01 -6.21
N GLU A 79 1.78 10.91 -6.90
CA GLU A 79 1.01 9.77 -6.40
C GLU A 79 1.70 9.12 -5.20
N ARG A 80 3.02 8.92 -5.28
CA ARG A 80 3.82 8.36 -4.19
C ARG A 80 3.78 9.25 -2.96
N GLU A 81 4.00 10.55 -3.11
CA GLU A 81 3.98 11.51 -2.00
C GLU A 81 2.63 11.51 -1.29
N VAL A 82 1.52 11.49 -2.05
CA VAL A 82 0.16 11.39 -1.47
C VAL A 82 -0.03 10.08 -0.69
N ILE A 83 0.40 8.94 -1.24
CA ILE A 83 0.29 7.64 -0.56
C ILE A 83 1.17 7.60 0.70
N GLU A 84 2.38 8.13 0.63
CA GLU A 84 3.32 8.17 1.74
C GLU A 84 2.78 9.01 2.89
N ARG A 85 2.38 10.25 2.62
CA ARG A 85 1.78 11.16 3.62
C ARG A 85 0.52 10.57 4.23
N LYS A 86 -0.35 9.96 3.42
CA LYS A 86 -1.67 9.51 3.85
C LYS A 86 -1.66 8.18 4.61
N TYR A 87 -0.82 7.23 4.19
CA TYR A 87 -0.90 5.83 4.67
C TYR A 87 0.40 5.34 5.31
N LEU A 88 1.56 5.84 4.87
CA LEU A 88 2.86 5.30 5.30
C LEU A 88 3.54 6.17 6.38
N SER A 89 3.16 7.44 6.52
CA SER A 89 3.64 8.34 7.56
C SER A 89 3.40 7.79 8.97
N ASN A 90 4.30 8.11 9.89
CA ASN A 90 4.12 7.85 11.33
C ASN A 90 3.25 8.90 12.01
N LYS A 91 2.97 10.02 11.31
CA LYS A 91 2.08 11.07 11.79
C LYS A 91 0.69 10.87 11.21
N ARG A 92 -0.33 10.99 12.04
CA ARG A 92 -1.72 11.02 11.57
C ARG A 92 -2.08 12.45 11.19
N GLU A 93 -1.91 12.77 9.92
CA GLU A 93 -2.22 14.08 9.36
C GLU A 93 -3.67 14.13 8.86
N LYS A 94 -4.30 15.30 8.95
CA LYS A 94 -5.62 15.52 8.33
C LYS A 94 -5.42 15.76 6.84
N ASP A 95 -6.36 15.32 6.02
CA ASP A 95 -6.30 15.46 4.55
C ASP A 95 -6.11 16.93 4.16
N ILE A 96 -6.78 17.85 4.87
CA ILE A 96 -6.60 19.29 4.68
C ILE A 96 -5.17 19.77 4.91
N SER A 97 -4.48 19.24 5.92
CA SER A 97 -3.08 19.57 6.14
C SER A 97 -2.20 19.02 5.02
N ILE A 98 -2.46 17.79 4.57
CA ILE A 98 -1.70 17.16 3.50
C ILE A 98 -1.82 17.94 2.19
N TYR A 99 -3.04 18.18 1.69
CA TYR A 99 -3.17 18.87 0.40
C TYR A 99 -2.77 20.35 0.49
N THR A 100 -2.92 21.01 1.65
CA THR A 100 -2.41 22.38 1.84
C THR A 100 -0.89 22.42 1.78
N ASP A 101 -0.20 21.50 2.48
CA ASP A 101 1.26 21.42 2.48
C ASP A 101 1.82 21.09 1.08
N LEU A 102 1.11 20.26 0.32
CA LEU A 102 1.48 19.88 -1.05
C LEU A 102 1.09 20.94 -2.09
N GLY A 103 0.36 22.00 -1.71
CA GLY A 103 -0.11 23.04 -2.64
C GLY A 103 -1.19 22.55 -3.60
N TYR A 104 -1.93 21.51 -3.24
CA TYR A 104 -3.05 20.98 -4.02
C TYR A 104 -4.38 21.54 -3.53
N ASP A 105 -5.30 21.77 -4.45
CA ASP A 105 -6.71 21.85 -4.09
C ASP A 105 -7.26 20.47 -3.69
N LYS A 106 -8.46 20.49 -3.12
CA LYS A 106 -9.11 19.31 -2.59
C LYS A 106 -9.37 18.26 -3.68
N ASP A 107 -9.81 18.68 -4.86
CA ASP A 107 -10.27 17.77 -5.91
C ASP A 107 -9.07 17.08 -6.55
N ARG A 108 -8.02 17.85 -6.88
CA ARG A 108 -6.73 17.32 -7.36
C ARG A 108 -6.14 16.31 -6.39
N PHE A 109 -6.18 16.58 -5.09
CA PHE A 109 -5.69 15.63 -4.08
C PHE A 109 -6.44 14.29 -4.11
N TYR A 110 -7.78 14.33 -4.19
CA TYR A 110 -8.58 13.09 -4.22
C TYR A 110 -8.46 12.35 -5.56
N ASP A 111 -8.25 13.06 -6.67
CA ASP A 111 -8.00 12.44 -7.98
C ASP A 111 -6.66 11.70 -8.01
N ILE A 112 -5.58 12.34 -7.55
CA ILE A 112 -4.25 11.70 -7.40
C ILE A 112 -4.36 10.49 -6.48
N GLN A 113 -5.04 10.64 -5.34
CA GLN A 113 -5.25 9.54 -4.39
C GLN A 113 -5.99 8.35 -5.02
N ARG A 114 -7.06 8.61 -5.78
CA ARG A 114 -7.86 7.56 -6.44
C ARG A 114 -7.06 6.85 -7.53
N SER A 115 -6.31 7.60 -8.34
CA SER A 115 -5.38 7.06 -9.34
C SER A 115 -4.35 6.13 -8.70
N ALA A 116 -3.64 6.61 -7.67
CA ALA A 116 -2.62 5.86 -6.98
C ALA A 116 -3.16 4.55 -6.35
N ILE A 117 -4.35 4.60 -5.73
CA ILE A 117 -5.02 3.41 -5.18
C ILE A 117 -5.32 2.38 -6.27
N SER A 118 -5.83 2.82 -7.43
CA SER A 118 -6.14 1.94 -8.55
C SER A 118 -4.88 1.27 -9.13
N LEU A 119 -3.79 2.03 -9.26
CA LEU A 119 -2.50 1.52 -9.73
C LEU A 119 -1.91 0.51 -8.74
N ILE A 120 -1.98 0.78 -7.43
CA ILE A 120 -1.55 -0.18 -6.41
C ILE A 120 -2.40 -1.46 -6.47
N ALA A 121 -3.73 -1.31 -6.58
CA ALA A 121 -4.65 -2.43 -6.63
C ALA A 121 -4.36 -3.33 -7.85
N THR A 122 -4.21 -2.74 -9.03
CA THR A 122 -3.84 -3.44 -10.26
C THR A 122 -2.49 -4.14 -10.13
N ALA A 123 -1.46 -3.44 -9.65
CA ALA A 123 -0.10 -3.98 -9.55
C ALA A 123 0.02 -5.15 -8.55
N LEU A 124 -0.85 -5.18 -7.53
CA LEU A 124 -0.91 -6.25 -6.54
C LEU A 124 -1.95 -7.34 -6.87
N GLY A 125 -2.67 -7.21 -7.99
CA GLY A 125 -3.71 -8.16 -8.39
C GLY A 125 -4.92 -8.19 -7.47
N ILE A 126 -5.26 -7.04 -6.85
CA ILE A 126 -6.50 -6.84 -6.09
C ILE A 126 -7.69 -6.65 -7.03
N ILE A 127 -7.43 -6.06 -8.21
CA ILE A 127 -8.36 -5.85 -9.32
C ILE A 127 -7.70 -6.24 -10.64
#